data_AF-A0AA85GFV3-F1
#
_entry.id   AF-A0AA85GFV3-F1
#
_cell.length_a   1.000
_cell.length_b   1.000
_cell.length_c   1.000
_cell.angle_alpha   90.00
_cell.angle_beta   90.00
_cell.angle_gamma   90.00
#
_symmetry.space_group_name_H-M   'P 1'
#
loop_
_entity.id
_entity.type
_entity.pdbx_description
1 polymer ?
#
loop_
_entity_poly.entity_id
_entity_poly.type
_entity_poly.pdbx_seq_one_letter_code
_entity_poly.pdbx_strand_id
1 'polypeptide(L)'
;MILSFFFFQSSNLSAEDLDSLEDLVFRLTGQRISIFTVQNIKSNQLDLLNLLKPECGDLVVFIKGNTEIELKALGMARVEVAKLIDSKGLSIYEPGFHFLWINQFPLFEKNNLGKWKSVHHPFTAASPETAHFLYTDPSKVIGLHYDLVCNGQEVGGGSIRIHNPEVQKYVFTEILKVEFLYIWV
;
A
#
# COMPACT_ATOMS: atom_id res chain seq x y z
N MET A 1 -17.13 -4.02 4.27
CA MET A 1 -16.11 -4.63 3.39
C MET A 1 -14.83 -4.69 4.22
N ILE A 2 -14.27 -5.88 4.40
CA ILE A 2 -13.10 -6.11 5.24
C ILE A 2 -11.89 -6.28 4.34
N LEU A 3 -10.77 -5.61 4.63
CA LEU A 3 -9.69 -5.53 3.63
C LEU A 3 -8.25 -5.67 4.08
N SER A 4 -7.97 -6.06 5.31
CA SER A 4 -6.76 -6.84 5.54
C SER A 4 -6.84 -7.46 6.92
N PHE A 5 -6.12 -8.56 7.08
CA PHE A 5 -6.16 -9.38 8.25
C PHE A 5 -4.73 -9.75 8.60
N PHE A 6 -4.45 -9.74 9.89
CA PHE A 6 -3.24 -10.28 10.45
C PHE A 6 -3.67 -11.42 11.37
N PHE A 7 -2.86 -12.46 11.47
CA PHE A 7 -3.09 -13.60 12.37
C PHE A 7 -1.88 -13.71 13.27
N PHE A 8 -2.11 -13.77 14.58
CA PHE A 8 -1.02 -13.90 15.53
C PHE A 8 -1.52 -14.33 16.92
N GLN A 9 -0.83 -15.24 17.59
CA GLN A 9 -1.22 -15.66 18.95
C GLN A 9 -1.19 -14.50 19.96
N SER A 10 -2.39 -14.02 20.32
CA SER A 10 -2.71 -12.93 21.24
C SER A 10 -2.26 -13.16 22.68
N SER A 11 -1.84 -14.38 23.04
CA SER A 11 -1.45 -14.78 24.40
C SER A 11 -0.30 -13.94 24.97
N ASN A 12 0.37 -13.14 24.13
CA ASN A 12 1.52 -12.33 24.47
C ASN A 12 1.25 -10.81 24.50
N LEU A 13 0.01 -10.36 24.21
CA LEU A 13 -0.35 -8.94 24.19
C LEU A 13 -1.40 -8.64 25.26
N SER A 14 -1.15 -7.60 26.07
CA SER A 14 -2.10 -7.13 27.09
C SER A 14 -3.21 -6.27 26.47
N ALA A 15 -4.29 -6.02 27.21
CA ALA A 15 -5.33 -5.08 26.77
C ALA A 15 -4.75 -3.66 26.55
N GLU A 16 -3.83 -3.22 27.41
CA GLU A 16 -3.16 -1.92 27.31
C GLU A 16 -2.30 -1.80 26.04
N ASP A 17 -1.64 -2.91 25.64
CA ASP A 17 -0.88 -3.00 24.39
C ASP A 17 -1.81 -2.79 23.17
N LEU A 18 -3.01 -3.38 23.20
CA LEU A 18 -4.00 -3.26 22.13
C LEU A 18 -4.63 -1.86 22.07
N ASP A 19 -5.03 -1.30 23.21
CA ASP A 19 -5.59 0.05 23.29
C ASP A 19 -4.57 1.09 22.79
N SER A 20 -3.30 0.94 23.18
CA SER A 20 -2.20 1.80 22.72
C SER A 20 -2.01 1.74 21.20
N LEU A 21 -2.18 0.56 20.61
CA LEU A 21 -2.09 0.36 19.16
C LEU A 21 -3.27 1.03 18.43
N GLU A 22 -4.50 0.87 18.93
CA GLU A 22 -5.68 1.53 18.34
C GLU A 22 -5.53 3.06 18.36
N ASP A 23 -5.06 3.62 19.48
CA ASP A 23 -4.82 5.05 19.62
C ASP A 23 -3.66 5.55 18.76
N LEU A 24 -2.58 4.78 18.63
CA LEU A 24 -1.47 5.12 17.75
C LEU A 24 -1.94 5.19 16.29
N VAL A 25 -2.63 4.16 15.81
CA VAL A 25 -3.14 4.10 14.44
C VAL A 25 -4.12 5.25 14.20
N PHE A 26 -5.02 5.52 15.15
CA PHE A 26 -5.94 6.65 15.03
C PHE A 26 -5.23 8.00 14.99
N ARG A 27 -4.25 8.24 15.86
CA ARG A 27 -3.48 9.51 15.85
C ARG A 27 -2.74 9.73 14.54
N LEU A 28 -2.18 8.67 13.95
CA LEU A 28 -1.36 8.78 12.74
C LEU A 28 -2.18 8.84 11.44
N THR A 29 -3.37 8.23 11.43
CA THR A 29 -4.13 8.00 10.19
C THR A 29 -5.51 8.65 10.19
N GLY A 30 -6.00 9.07 11.35
CA GLY A 30 -7.39 9.47 11.56
C GLY A 30 -8.39 8.31 11.47
N GLN A 31 -7.92 7.07 11.26
CA GLN A 31 -8.78 5.89 11.11
C GLN A 31 -8.82 5.07 12.39
N ARG A 32 -10.02 4.61 12.75
CA ARG A 32 -10.18 3.62 13.81
C ARG A 32 -10.04 2.23 13.22
N ILE A 33 -9.20 1.42 13.86
CA ILE A 33 -9.16 -0.01 13.65
C ILE A 33 -9.99 -0.70 14.72
N SER A 34 -10.33 -1.96 14.49
CA SER A 34 -10.95 -2.81 15.50
C SER A 34 -10.13 -4.08 15.63
N ILE A 35 -9.84 -4.47 16.86
CA ILE A 35 -9.02 -5.63 17.15
C ILE A 35 -9.86 -6.66 17.91
N PHE A 36 -9.76 -7.93 17.53
CA PHE A 36 -10.30 -9.01 18.36
C PHE A 36 -9.37 -10.21 18.42
N THR A 37 -9.45 -10.93 19.53
CA THR A 37 -8.80 -12.22 19.69
C THR A 37 -9.79 -13.33 19.34
N VAL A 38 -9.35 -14.28 18.54
CA VAL A 38 -10.11 -15.48 18.20
C VAL A 38 -10.10 -16.41 19.40
N GLN A 39 -11.17 -16.36 20.20
CA GLN A 39 -11.41 -17.28 21.31
C GLN A 39 -12.64 -18.12 20.99
N ASN A 40 -12.52 -19.46 21.01
CA ASN A 40 -13.61 -20.41 20.77
C ASN A 40 -14.49 -20.03 19.56
N ILE A 41 -14.10 -20.48 18.36
CA ILE A 41 -14.84 -20.25 17.11
C ILE A 41 -16.30 -20.73 17.26
N LYS A 42 -17.22 -19.80 17.54
CA LYS A 42 -18.67 -20.05 17.58
C LYS A 42 -19.31 -19.62 16.25
N SER A 43 -20.38 -20.32 15.89
CA SER A 43 -20.97 -20.40 14.54
C SER A 43 -21.50 -19.10 13.92
N ASN A 44 -21.59 -18.02 14.69
CA ASN A 44 -22.18 -16.73 14.32
C ASN A 44 -21.20 -15.76 13.63
N GLN A 45 -19.96 -16.16 13.37
CA GLN A 45 -18.96 -15.40 12.59
C GLN A 45 -18.38 -16.21 11.41
N LEU A 46 -19.11 -17.23 10.95
CA LEU A 46 -18.60 -18.26 10.04
C LEU A 46 -17.99 -17.71 8.74
N ASP A 47 -18.58 -16.69 8.12
CA ASP A 47 -18.13 -16.19 6.82
C ASP A 47 -16.73 -15.54 6.88
N LEU A 48 -16.48 -14.79 7.95
CA LEU A 48 -15.18 -14.19 8.24
C LEU A 48 -14.17 -15.27 8.58
N LEU A 49 -14.50 -16.19 9.48
CA LEU A 49 -13.59 -17.25 9.90
C LEU A 49 -13.27 -18.23 8.75
N ASN A 50 -14.18 -18.45 7.81
CA ASN A 50 -13.96 -19.29 6.63
C ASN A 50 -13.03 -18.64 5.60
N LEU A 51 -13.14 -17.33 5.41
CA LEU A 51 -12.27 -16.58 4.49
C LEU A 51 -10.84 -16.53 5.03
N LEU A 52 -10.72 -16.39 6.33
CA LEU A 52 -9.49 -16.07 7.05
C LEU A 52 -8.73 -17.26 7.57
N LYS A 53 -9.48 -18.28 7.98
CA LYS A 53 -8.95 -19.48 8.63
C LYS A 53 -8.01 -19.13 9.80
N PRO A 54 -8.40 -18.23 10.72
CA PRO A 54 -7.58 -17.96 11.90
C PRO A 54 -7.55 -19.19 12.81
N GLU A 55 -6.47 -19.33 13.54
CA GLU A 55 -6.33 -20.29 14.62
C GLU A 55 -6.83 -19.69 15.96
N CYS A 56 -7.14 -20.56 16.91
CA CYS A 56 -7.49 -20.11 18.25
C CYS A 56 -6.30 -19.39 18.88
N GLY A 57 -6.57 -18.22 19.45
CA GLY A 57 -5.55 -17.31 19.94
C GLY A 57 -5.16 -16.25 18.93
N ASP A 58 -5.56 -16.31 17.65
CA ASP A 58 -5.15 -15.28 16.70
C ASP A 58 -5.76 -13.91 17.01
N LEU A 59 -4.93 -12.88 16.92
CA LEU A 59 -5.31 -11.48 16.92
C LEU A 59 -5.64 -11.08 15.50
N VAL A 60 -6.84 -10.57 15.28
CA VAL A 60 -7.28 -10.14 13.96
C VAL A 60 -7.65 -8.66 14.01
N VAL A 61 -7.03 -7.88 13.14
CA VAL A 61 -7.16 -6.42 13.04
C VAL A 61 -7.96 -6.04 11.81
N PHE A 62 -8.93 -5.15 11.97
CA PHE A 62 -9.88 -4.77 10.93
C PHE A 62 -9.97 -3.27 10.79
N ILE A 63 -10.29 -2.84 9.58
CA ILE A 63 -10.71 -1.47 9.29
C ILE A 63 -11.95 -1.50 8.40
N LYS A 64 -12.83 -0.51 8.56
CA LYS A 64 -14.02 -0.37 7.73
C LYS A 64 -13.71 0.54 6.55
N GLY A 65 -13.51 -0.05 5.37
CA GLY A 65 -13.26 0.70 4.14
C GLY A 65 -12.28 -0.02 3.24
N ASN A 66 -12.00 0.57 2.07
CA ASN A 66 -11.09 0.01 1.05
C ASN A 66 -10.34 1.08 0.26
N THR A 67 -10.41 2.32 0.69
CA THR A 67 -9.69 3.40 0.06
C THR A 67 -8.22 3.32 0.45
N GLU A 68 -7.40 4.11 -0.23
CA GLU A 68 -5.98 4.26 0.07
C GLU A 68 -5.72 4.61 1.55
N ILE A 69 -6.60 5.38 2.18
CA ILE A 69 -6.46 5.81 3.58
C ILE A 69 -6.59 4.61 4.51
N GLU A 70 -7.61 3.76 4.31
CA GLU A 70 -7.80 2.58 5.17
C GLU A 70 -6.71 1.54 4.95
N LEU A 71 -6.28 1.31 3.70
CA LEU A 71 -5.20 0.37 3.40
C LEU A 71 -3.87 0.83 4.00
N LYS A 72 -3.55 2.14 3.95
CA LYS A 72 -2.38 2.70 4.61
C LYS A 72 -2.44 2.56 6.13
N ALA A 73 -3.59 2.82 6.74
CA ALA A 73 -3.77 2.67 8.17
C ALA A 73 -3.54 1.24 8.64
N LEU A 74 -4.04 0.26 7.87
CA LEU A 74 -3.89 -1.15 8.19
C LEU A 74 -2.47 -1.67 7.93
N GLY A 75 -1.81 -1.20 6.86
CA GLY A 75 -0.40 -1.48 6.61
C GLY A 75 0.50 -0.94 7.74
N MET A 76 0.17 0.23 8.29
CA MET A 76 0.84 0.79 9.46
C MET A 76 0.57 -0.01 10.73
N ALA A 77 -0.70 -0.36 11.00
CA ALA A 77 -1.07 -1.21 12.13
C ALA A 77 -0.28 -2.53 12.12
N ARG A 78 -0.10 -3.15 10.94
CA ARG A 78 0.73 -4.36 10.77
C ARG A 78 2.17 -4.14 11.22
N VAL A 79 2.80 -3.01 10.85
CA VAL A 79 4.19 -2.70 11.24
C VAL A 79 4.30 -2.45 12.74
N GLU A 80 3.33 -1.75 13.33
CA GLU A 80 3.34 -1.45 14.77
C GLU A 80 3.07 -2.69 15.63
N VAL A 81 2.13 -3.56 15.22
CA VAL A 81 1.94 -4.90 15.84
C VAL A 81 3.24 -5.69 15.79
N ALA A 82 3.92 -5.69 14.64
CA ALA A 82 5.16 -6.41 14.48
C ALA A 82 6.27 -5.91 15.42
N LYS A 83 6.46 -4.59 15.53
CA LYS A 83 7.40 -3.98 16.49
C LYS A 83 7.05 -4.30 17.95
N LEU A 84 5.76 -4.26 18.28
CA LEU A 84 5.30 -4.54 19.63
C LEU A 84 5.62 -5.99 20.04
N ILE A 85 5.36 -6.94 19.15
CA ILE A 85 5.67 -8.37 19.37
C ILE A 85 7.18 -8.58 19.53
N ASP A 86 7.98 -7.99 18.65
CA ASP A 86 9.44 -8.06 18.71
C ASP A 86 9.98 -7.49 20.04
N SER A 87 9.38 -6.40 20.54
CA SER A 87 9.73 -5.82 21.84
C SER A 87 9.45 -6.73 23.04
N LYS A 88 8.57 -7.74 22.90
CA LYS A 88 8.29 -8.75 23.92
C LYS A 88 9.20 -9.98 23.80
N GLY A 89 10.19 -9.96 22.90
CA GLY A 89 11.16 -11.03 22.70
C GLY A 89 10.67 -12.16 21.78
N LEU A 90 9.56 -11.95 21.07
CA LEU A 90 9.03 -12.89 20.09
C LEU A 90 9.53 -12.48 18.71
N SER A 91 10.57 -13.17 18.24
CA SER A 91 11.14 -12.88 16.92
C SER A 91 10.18 -13.35 15.83
N ILE A 92 9.54 -12.39 15.17
CA ILE A 92 8.70 -12.61 13.98
C ILE A 92 9.43 -12.24 12.69
N TYR A 93 10.62 -11.65 12.80
CA TYR A 93 11.46 -11.31 11.67
C TYR A 93 12.46 -12.44 11.45
N GLU A 94 12.48 -12.99 10.24
CA GLU A 94 13.59 -13.84 9.83
C GLU A 94 14.86 -12.97 9.72
N PRO A 95 15.99 -13.36 10.31
CA PRO A 95 17.24 -12.62 10.16
C PRO A 95 17.71 -12.59 8.71
N GLY A 96 18.16 -11.44 8.23
CA GLY A 96 18.77 -11.30 6.90
C GLY A 96 18.15 -10.20 6.05
N PHE A 97 18.51 -10.20 4.76
CA PHE A 97 17.98 -9.25 3.78
C PHE A 97 16.92 -9.91 2.92
N HIS A 98 15.69 -9.40 3.00
CA HIS A 98 14.55 -9.85 2.21
C HIS A 98 14.27 -8.82 1.13
N PHE A 99 14.67 -9.16 -0.09
CA PHE A 99 14.49 -8.31 -1.27
C PHE A 99 13.20 -8.67 -2.01
N LEU A 100 12.49 -7.65 -2.48
CA LEU A 100 11.40 -7.80 -3.44
C LEU A 100 11.42 -6.66 -4.45
N TRP A 101 10.94 -6.96 -5.66
CA TRP A 101 10.66 -5.96 -6.67
C TRP A 101 9.18 -5.60 -6.64
N ILE A 102 8.87 -4.31 -6.52
CA ILE A 102 7.54 -3.79 -6.78
C ILE A 102 7.53 -3.21 -8.19
N ASN A 103 6.50 -3.54 -8.96
CA ASN A 103 6.27 -3.06 -10.31
C ASN A 103 4.75 -2.92 -10.55
N GLN A 104 4.33 -2.68 -11.78
CA GLN A 104 2.92 -2.52 -12.16
C GLN A 104 2.23 -1.35 -11.45
N PHE A 105 2.98 -0.28 -11.22
CA PHE A 105 2.47 0.97 -10.68
C PHE A 105 1.62 1.72 -11.72
N PRO A 106 0.58 2.45 -11.30
CA PRO A 106 -0.07 3.43 -12.17
C PRO A 106 0.94 4.44 -12.70
N LEU A 107 0.83 4.83 -13.97
CA LEU A 107 1.72 5.83 -14.56
C LEU A 107 1.34 7.25 -14.13
N PHE A 108 0.03 7.47 -13.95
CA PHE A 108 -0.53 8.76 -13.55
C PHE A 108 -1.53 8.59 -12.42
N GLU A 109 -1.62 9.61 -11.59
CA GLU A 109 -2.65 9.74 -10.56
C GLU A 109 -3.20 11.16 -10.54
N LYS A 110 -4.40 11.35 -9.99
CA LYS A 110 -4.96 12.69 -9.81
C LYS A 110 -4.52 13.27 -8.47
N ASN A 111 -4.12 14.53 -8.48
CA ASN A 111 -3.96 15.29 -7.24
C ASN A 111 -5.32 15.69 -6.65
N ASN A 112 -5.30 16.36 -5.49
CA ASN A 112 -6.50 16.82 -4.79
C ASN A 112 -7.35 17.83 -5.60
N LEU A 113 -6.80 18.42 -6.66
CA LEU A 113 -7.49 19.34 -7.57
C LEU A 113 -8.02 18.63 -8.83
N GLY A 114 -7.92 17.30 -8.90
CA GLY A 114 -8.34 16.49 -10.04
C GLY A 114 -7.42 16.54 -11.25
N LYS A 115 -6.24 17.19 -11.15
CA LYS A 115 -5.25 17.26 -12.23
C LYS A 115 -4.35 16.02 -12.21
N TRP A 116 -4.01 15.51 -13.39
CA TRP A 116 -3.05 14.41 -13.52
C TRP A 116 -1.65 14.83 -13.10
N LYS A 117 -0.96 13.96 -12.38
CA LYS A 117 0.47 14.02 -12.08
C LYS A 117 1.11 12.66 -12.39
N SER A 118 2.39 12.66 -12.75
CA SER A 118 3.16 11.43 -12.88
C SER A 118 3.43 10.83 -11.50
N VAL A 119 3.27 9.51 -11.35
CA VAL A 119 3.52 8.81 -10.07
C VAL A 119 5.01 8.76 -9.74
N HIS A 120 5.87 8.51 -10.73
CA HIS A 120 7.32 8.45 -10.53
C HIS A 120 8.04 9.66 -11.16
N HIS A 121 8.21 9.67 -12.47
CA HIS A 121 8.72 10.84 -13.20
C HIS A 121 8.06 10.93 -14.57
N PRO A 122 7.96 12.13 -15.18
CA PRO A 122 7.16 12.32 -16.39
C PRO A 122 7.76 11.70 -17.66
N PHE A 123 8.97 11.15 -17.57
CA PHE A 123 9.64 10.42 -18.63
C PHE A 123 9.44 8.89 -18.56
N THR A 124 8.62 8.39 -17.63
CA THR A 124 8.37 6.94 -17.50
C THR A 124 7.52 6.44 -18.67
N ALA A 125 7.98 5.38 -19.33
CA ALA A 125 7.23 4.74 -20.41
C ALA A 125 5.99 3.99 -19.87
N ALA A 126 4.91 4.01 -20.66
CA ALA A 126 3.77 3.14 -20.42
C ALA A 126 4.07 1.69 -20.78
N SER A 127 3.46 0.75 -20.06
CA SER A 127 3.47 -0.67 -20.41
C SER A 127 2.76 -0.89 -21.75
N PRO A 128 3.30 -1.70 -22.67
CA PRO A 128 2.68 -1.95 -23.98
C PRO A 128 1.23 -2.41 -23.89
N GLU A 129 0.89 -3.19 -22.86
CA GLU A 129 -0.45 -3.74 -22.63
C GLU A 129 -1.50 -2.65 -22.35
N THR A 130 -1.08 -1.52 -21.77
CA THR A 130 -1.97 -0.44 -21.33
C THR A 130 -1.71 0.89 -22.03
N ALA A 131 -0.69 0.96 -22.89
CA ALA A 131 -0.28 2.18 -23.58
C ALA A 131 -1.41 2.81 -24.41
N HIS A 132 -2.33 2.01 -24.96
CA HIS A 132 -3.49 2.51 -25.70
C HIS A 132 -4.42 3.37 -24.83
N PHE A 133 -4.43 3.19 -23.51
CA PHE A 133 -5.20 4.03 -22.59
C PHE A 133 -4.62 5.43 -22.39
N LEU A 134 -3.37 5.69 -22.80
CA LEU A 134 -2.77 7.04 -22.73
C LEU A 134 -3.66 8.11 -23.36
N TYR A 135 -4.30 7.77 -24.47
CA TYR A 135 -5.09 8.70 -25.28
C TYR A 135 -6.58 8.73 -24.92
N THR A 136 -7.01 7.91 -23.96
CA THR A 136 -8.44 7.74 -23.63
C THR A 136 -8.71 7.82 -22.13
N ASP A 137 -8.03 7.02 -21.32
CA ASP A 137 -8.22 6.93 -19.88
C ASP A 137 -6.88 6.74 -19.14
N PRO A 138 -6.16 7.84 -18.84
CA PRO A 138 -4.85 7.78 -18.18
C PRO A 138 -4.84 7.04 -16.84
N SER A 139 -5.99 6.86 -16.17
CA SER A 139 -6.08 6.11 -14.90
C SER A 139 -5.70 4.63 -15.03
N LYS A 140 -5.82 4.07 -16.24
CA LYS A 140 -5.59 2.65 -16.52
C LYS A 140 -4.19 2.37 -17.04
N VAL A 141 -3.38 3.41 -17.24
CA VAL A 141 -2.04 3.25 -17.80
C VAL A 141 -1.10 2.79 -16.69
N ILE A 142 -0.45 1.67 -16.91
CA ILE A 142 0.59 1.13 -16.03
C ILE A 142 1.95 1.61 -16.53
N GLY A 143 2.78 2.10 -15.60
CA GLY A 143 4.12 2.57 -15.89
C GLY A 143 5.15 1.45 -15.82
N LEU A 144 6.17 1.51 -16.68
CA LEU A 144 7.33 0.62 -16.64
C LEU A 144 8.40 1.15 -15.66
N HIS A 145 7.98 1.49 -14.45
CA HIS A 145 8.89 1.77 -13.34
C HIS A 145 8.81 0.67 -12.28
N TYR A 146 9.87 0.55 -11.50
CA TYR A 146 10.07 -0.52 -10.56
C TYR A 146 10.91 -0.03 -9.39
N ASP A 147 10.61 -0.55 -8.21
CA ASP A 147 11.32 -0.25 -6.97
C ASP A 147 11.86 -1.56 -6.39
N LEU A 148 13.13 -1.54 -5.96
CA LEU A 148 13.75 -2.58 -5.16
C LEU A 148 13.55 -2.23 -3.69
N VAL A 149 12.89 -3.11 -2.96
CA VAL A 149 12.62 -2.96 -1.54
C VAL A 149 13.40 -4.02 -0.77
N CYS A 150 14.09 -3.61 0.30
CA CYS A 150 14.79 -4.49 1.23
C CYS A 150 14.23 -4.27 2.64
N ASN A 151 13.70 -5.33 3.26
CA ASN A 151 13.14 -5.27 4.62
C ASN A 151 12.16 -4.08 4.85
N GLY A 152 11.35 -3.78 3.83
CA GLY A 152 10.36 -2.69 3.88
C GLY A 152 10.89 -1.28 3.62
N GLN A 153 12.18 -1.13 3.26
CA GLN A 153 12.76 0.13 2.84
C GLN A 153 13.05 0.10 1.33
N GLU A 154 12.70 1.18 0.62
CA GLU A 154 13.14 1.36 -0.76
C GLU A 154 14.67 1.57 -0.79
N VAL A 155 15.38 0.72 -1.51
CA VAL A 155 16.85 0.78 -1.63
C VAL A 155 17.32 1.21 -3.02
N GLY A 156 16.40 1.28 -3.98
CA GLY A 156 16.65 1.79 -5.32
C GLY A 156 15.43 1.63 -6.21
N GLY A 157 15.42 2.35 -7.31
CA GLY A 157 14.33 2.30 -8.27
C GLY A 157 14.75 2.80 -9.63
N GLY A 158 13.89 2.62 -10.61
CA GLY A 158 14.14 3.07 -11.96
C GLY A 158 12.94 2.90 -12.87
N SER A 159 13.13 3.28 -14.13
CA SER A 159 12.11 3.06 -15.15
C SER A 159 12.69 2.92 -16.54
N ILE A 160 11.91 2.27 -17.40
CA ILE A 160 12.05 2.42 -18.84
C ILE A 160 11.58 3.82 -19.24
N ARG A 161 12.33 4.47 -20.13
CA ARG A 161 12.09 5.85 -20.53
C ARG A 161 11.29 5.93 -21.83
N ILE A 162 10.43 6.96 -21.93
CA ILE A 162 9.79 7.31 -23.19
C ILE A 162 10.89 7.72 -24.17
N HIS A 163 10.95 7.03 -25.30
CA HIS A 163 11.92 7.30 -26.37
C HIS A 163 11.24 7.80 -27.66
N ASN A 164 9.90 7.86 -27.68
CA ASN A 164 9.13 8.45 -28.78
C ASN A 164 8.81 9.92 -28.44
N PRO A 165 9.36 10.91 -29.18
CA PRO A 165 9.13 12.33 -28.92
C PRO A 165 7.66 12.75 -28.96
N GLU A 166 6.85 12.16 -29.84
CA GLU A 166 5.43 12.48 -29.96
C GLU A 166 4.64 11.99 -28.72
N VAL A 167 5.00 10.82 -28.20
CA VAL A 167 4.42 10.31 -26.94
C VAL A 167 4.82 11.21 -25.77
N GLN A 168 6.11 11.58 -25.66
CA GLN A 168 6.57 12.45 -24.58
C GLN A 168 5.90 13.82 -24.63
N LYS A 169 5.75 14.38 -25.82
CA LYS A 169 5.02 15.64 -26.05
C LYS A 169 3.58 15.51 -25.61
N TYR A 170 2.87 14.45 -26.00
CA TYR A 170 1.50 14.19 -25.58
C TYR A 170 1.38 14.07 -24.05
N VAL A 171 2.29 13.35 -23.40
CA VAL A 171 2.33 13.24 -21.93
C VAL A 171 2.47 14.61 -21.28
N PHE A 172 3.37 15.47 -21.78
CA PHE A 172 3.54 16.82 -21.24
C PHE A 172 2.35 17.74 -21.51
N THR A 173 1.81 17.76 -22.73
CA THR A 173 0.79 18.75 -23.14
C THR A 173 -0.63 18.30 -22.81
N GLU A 174 -0.96 17.04 -23.07
CA GLU A 174 -2.34 16.56 -22.98
C GLU A 174 -2.67 15.93 -21.63
N ILE A 175 -1.70 15.26 -21.01
CA ILE A 175 -1.93 14.61 -19.71
C ILE A 175 -1.53 15.53 -18.57
N LEU A 176 -0.24 15.88 -18.49
CA LEU A 176 0.34 16.62 -17.36
C LEU A 176 0.09 18.13 -17.42
N LYS A 177 -0.31 18.65 -18.58
CA LYS A 177 -0.59 20.09 -18.81
C LYS A 177 0.57 20.99 -18.34
N VAL A 178 1.80 20.58 -18.63
CA VAL A 178 3.01 21.34 -18.26
C VAL A 178 3.09 22.60 -19.12
N GLU A 179 3.25 23.77 -18.49
CA GLU A 179 3.47 25.02 -19.20
C GLU A 179 4.92 25.07 -19.71
N PHE A 180 5.10 25.20 -21.03
CA PHE A 180 6.43 25.22 -21.68
C PHE A 180 7.28 26.47 -21.38
N LEU A 181 6.84 27.35 -20.49
CA LEU A 181 7.55 28.59 -20.14
C LEU A 181 8.90 28.36 -19.42
N TYR A 182 9.22 27.13 -18.99
CA TYR A 182 10.43 26.85 -18.21
C TYR A 182 11.23 25.61 -18.64
N ILE A 183 11.00 25.04 -19.83
CA ILE A 183 11.71 23.81 -20.28
C ILE A 183 13.00 24.12 -21.09
N TRP A 184 13.36 25.40 -21.21
CA TRP A 184 14.62 25.83 -21.82
C TRP A 184 15.43 26.73 -20.88
N VAL A 185 15.87 26.20 -19.73
CA VAL A 185 17.01 26.73 -18.96
C VAL A 185 17.81 25.57 -18.40
#